data_AF-A0A0D0ASL9-F1
#
_entry.id   AF-A0A0D0ASL9-F1
#
_cell.length_a   1.000
_cell.length_b   1.000
_cell.length_c   1.000
_cell.angle_alpha   90.00
_cell.angle_beta   90.00
_cell.angle_gamma   90.00
#
_symmetry.space_group_name_H-M   'P 1'
#
loop_
_entity.id
_entity.type
_entity.pdbx_description
1 polymer ?
#
loop_
_entity_poly.entity_id
_entity_poly.type
_entity_poly.pdbx_seq_one_letter_code
_entity_poly.pdbx_strand_id
1 'polypeptide(L)'
;MATTQSLRQTFHIVSISDLILCHLSPRTLVWLSRTCRMAHQAVTRFLQRAYNINRHLSRYFQDPLQFRSLQARTGLVISGSNALQFLDRTSYPE
;
A
#
# COMPACT_ATOMS: atom_id res chain seq x y z
N MET A 1 4.38 -26.64 -19.41
CA MET A 1 3.64 -25.36 -19.26
C MET A 1 3.13 -25.14 -17.82
N ALA A 2 3.94 -25.44 -16.79
CA ALA A 2 3.55 -25.34 -15.37
C ALA A 2 4.63 -24.75 -14.45
N THR A 3 5.79 -24.34 -15.00
CA THR A 3 6.97 -23.95 -14.23
C THR A 3 7.06 -22.45 -13.93
N THR A 4 6.35 -21.60 -14.68
CA THR A 4 6.36 -20.14 -14.49
C THR A 4 5.50 -19.65 -13.33
N GLN A 5 4.56 -20.47 -12.85
CA GLN A 5 3.64 -20.08 -11.78
C GLN A 5 4.22 -20.31 -10.38
N SER A 6 5.07 -21.32 -10.23
CA SER A 6 5.76 -21.67 -8.97
C SER A 6 6.80 -20.62 -8.54
N LEU A 7 7.58 -20.06 -9.49
CA LEU A 7 8.55 -18.99 -9.18
C LEU A 7 7.92 -17.67 -8.72
N ARG A 8 6.62 -17.45 -8.97
CA ARG A 8 5.92 -16.28 -8.45
C ARG A 8 5.60 -16.37 -6.95
N GLN A 9 5.61 -17.57 -6.38
CA GLN A 9 5.24 -17.80 -4.97
C GLN A 9 6.45 -17.75 -4.02
N THR A 10 7.67 -17.95 -4.52
CA THR A 10 8.85 -18.15 -3.66
C THR A 10 9.61 -16.87 -3.32
N PHE A 11 9.35 -15.76 -4.01
CA PHE A 11 10.05 -14.51 -3.74
C PHE A 11 9.17 -13.54 -2.95
N HIS A 12 9.36 -13.52 -1.63
CA HIS A 12 9.01 -12.40 -0.74
C HIS A 12 9.85 -11.13 -1.03
N ILE A 13 10.45 -11.05 -2.24
CA ILE A 13 11.31 -9.96 -2.70
C ILE A 13 10.40 -8.87 -3.26
N VAL A 14 10.65 -7.63 -2.83
CA VAL A 14 10.05 -6.43 -3.41
C VAL A 14 10.28 -6.48 -4.93
N SER A 15 9.20 -6.50 -5.71
CA SER A 15 9.32 -6.52 -7.17
C SER A 15 10.10 -5.30 -7.64
N ILE A 16 10.93 -5.42 -8.69
CA ILE A 16 11.60 -4.27 -9.32
C ILE A 16 10.58 -3.17 -9.66
N SER A 17 9.38 -3.57 -10.08
CA SER A 17 8.28 -2.62 -10.30
C SER A 17 7.93 -1.83 -9.04
N ASP A 18 7.91 -2.43 -7.86
CA ASP A 18 7.58 -1.74 -6.61
C ASP A 18 8.61 -0.66 -6.27
N LEU A 19 9.89 -0.88 -6.60
CA LEU A 19 10.96 0.11 -6.43
C LEU A 19 10.76 1.33 -7.34
N ILE A 20 10.16 1.15 -8.53
CA ILE A 20 9.85 2.27 -9.43
C ILE A 20 8.57 2.96 -8.98
N LEU A 21 7.53 2.18 -8.67
CA LEU A 21 6.19 2.67 -8.34
C LEU A 21 6.16 3.44 -7.00
N CYS A 22 7.06 3.15 -6.06
CA CYS A 22 7.13 3.88 -4.79
C CYS A 22 7.48 5.36 -4.96
N HIS A 23 8.21 5.72 -6.01
CA HIS A 23 8.60 7.10 -6.30
C HIS A 23 7.56 7.87 -7.14
N LEU A 24 6.51 7.20 -7.64
CA LEU A 24 5.49 7.85 -8.46
C LEU A 24 4.40 8.49 -7.60
N SER A 25 3.94 9.68 -7.99
CA SER A 25 2.77 10.31 -7.37
C SER A 25 1.50 9.45 -7.54
N PRO A 26 0.49 9.57 -6.65
CA PRO A 26 -0.79 8.88 -6.81
C PRO A 26 -1.44 9.15 -8.18
N ARG A 27 -1.36 10.40 -8.67
CA ARG A 27 -1.80 10.77 -10.01
C ARG A 27 -1.07 9.93 -11.06
N THR A 28 0.25 9.92 -11.05
CA THR A 28 1.05 9.19 -12.05
C THR A 28 0.76 7.69 -12.03
N LEU A 29 0.54 7.09 -10.86
CA LEU A 29 0.14 5.69 -10.74
C LEU A 29 -1.19 5.41 -11.44
N VAL A 30 -2.20 6.27 -11.25
CA VAL A 30 -3.51 6.13 -11.92
C VAL A 30 -3.33 6.22 -13.44
N TRP A 31 -2.59 7.21 -13.95
CA TRP A 31 -2.32 7.31 -15.38
C TRP A 31 -1.57 6.10 -15.92
N LEU A 32 -0.51 5.65 -15.24
CA LEU A 32 0.26 4.48 -15.63
C LEU A 32 -0.61 3.21 -15.66
N SER A 33 -1.53 3.05 -14.73
CA SER A 33 -2.44 1.89 -14.70
C SER A 33 -3.39 1.82 -15.90
N ARG A 34 -3.53 2.90 -16.68
CA ARG A 34 -4.42 2.98 -17.85
C ARG A 34 -3.69 2.76 -19.17
N THR A 35 -2.35 2.60 -19.16
CA THR A 35 -1.57 2.45 -20.40
C THR A 35 -1.67 1.03 -20.96
N CYS A 36 -1.51 0.00 -20.11
CA CYS A 36 -1.60 -1.40 -20.54
C CYS A 36 -1.99 -2.33 -19.38
N ARG A 37 -2.41 -3.56 -19.71
CA ARG A 37 -2.85 -4.57 -18.73
C ARG A 37 -1.74 -4.95 -17.73
N MET A 38 -0.49 -5.00 -18.17
CA MET A 38 0.64 -5.31 -17.28
C MET A 38 0.87 -4.19 -16.26
N ALA A 39 0.90 -2.94 -16.72
CA ALA A 39 1.04 -1.77 -15.85
C ALA A 39 -0.14 -1.67 -14.88
N HIS A 40 -1.36 -1.92 -15.36
CA HIS A 40 -2.55 -2.00 -14.52
C HIS A 40 -2.38 -3.00 -13.37
N GLN A 41 -1.98 -4.24 -13.68
CA GLN A 41 -1.76 -5.27 -12.66
C GLN A 41 -0.65 -4.91 -11.67
N ALA A 42 0.45 -4.34 -12.16
CA ALA A 42 1.57 -3.91 -11.32
C ALA A 42 1.14 -2.80 -10.35
N VAL A 43 0.47 -1.76 -10.85
CA VAL A 43 -0.03 -0.65 -10.03
C VAL A 43 -1.06 -1.15 -9.02
N THR A 44 -2.07 -1.94 -9.43
CA THR A 44 -3.11 -2.45 -8.51
C THR A 44 -2.50 -3.25 -7.36
N ARG A 45 -1.54 -4.13 -7.66
CA ARG A 45 -0.82 -4.90 -6.65
C ARG A 45 0.00 -3.99 -5.73
N PHE A 46 0.70 -3.00 -6.30
CA PHE A 46 1.49 -2.04 -5.54
C PHE A 46 0.61 -1.22 -4.58
N LEU A 47 -0.54 -0.70 -5.05
CA LEU A 47 -1.45 0.09 -4.22
C LEU A 47 -1.97 -0.69 -3.01
N GLN A 48 -2.30 -1.97 -3.17
CA GLN A 48 -2.73 -2.85 -2.06
C GLN A 48 -1.66 -2.97 -0.96
N ARG A 49 -0.38 -2.95 -1.34
CA ARG A 49 0.75 -3.02 -0.39
C ARG A 49 1.09 -1.66 0.21
N ALA A 50 1.13 -0.63 -0.63
CA ALA A 50 1.56 0.72 -0.28
C ALA A 50 0.56 1.42 0.65
N TYR A 51 -0.74 1.25 0.40
CA TYR A 51 -1.81 1.85 1.19
C TYR A 51 -2.47 0.84 2.16
N ASN A 52 -1.64 0.02 2.81
CA ASN A 52 -2.13 -0.90 3.83
C ASN A 52 -2.31 -0.14 5.16
N ILE A 53 -3.55 0.23 5.48
CA ILE A 53 -3.89 1.00 6.68
C ILE A 53 -3.49 0.27 7.97
N ASN A 54 -3.60 -1.05 8.03
CA ASN A 54 -3.25 -1.82 9.24
C ASN A 54 -1.74 -1.79 9.49
N ARG A 55 -0.93 -1.85 8.43
CA ARG A 55 0.53 -1.68 8.50
C ARG A 55 0.92 -0.27 8.93
N HIS A 56 0.21 0.76 8.45
CA HIS A 56 0.46 2.13 8.88
C HIS A 56 0.16 2.31 10.37
N LEU A 57 -0.98 1.77 10.82
CA LEU A 57 -1.44 1.87 12.20
C LEU A 57 -0.65 1.01 13.18
N SER A 58 0.06 -0.04 12.74
CA SER A 58 0.85 -0.90 13.62
C SER A 58 2.02 -0.19 14.29
N ARG A 59 2.37 1.03 13.85
CA ARG A 59 3.34 1.89 14.53
C ARG A 59 2.78 2.53 15.80
N TYR A 60 1.46 2.70 15.88
CA TYR A 60 0.79 3.42 16.97
C TYR A 60 -0.04 2.49 17.86
N PHE A 61 -0.50 1.35 17.32
CA PHE A 61 -1.37 0.42 18.01
C PHE A 61 -0.80 -1.00 17.92
N GLN A 62 -0.80 -1.72 19.05
CA GLN A 62 -0.44 -3.14 19.08
C GLN A 62 -1.42 -3.99 18.26
N ASP A 63 -2.72 -3.65 18.30
CA ASP A 63 -3.76 -4.27 17.49
C ASP A 63 -4.49 -3.23 16.63
N PRO A 64 -4.00 -2.99 15.39
CA PRO A 64 -4.65 -2.09 14.44
C PRO A 64 -6.09 -2.48 14.09
N LEU A 65 -6.43 -3.77 14.11
CA LEU A 65 -7.77 -4.25 13.74
C LEU A 65 -8.80 -3.90 14.82
N GLN A 66 -8.43 -4.00 16.09
CA GLN A 66 -9.26 -3.51 17.18
C GLN A 66 -9.49 -2.00 17.09
N PHE A 67 -8.43 -1.23 16.82
CA PHE A 67 -8.58 0.22 16.62
C PHE A 67 -9.52 0.54 15.45
N ARG A 68 -9.40 -0.18 14.33
CA ARG A 68 -10.33 -0.02 13.19
C ARG A 68 -11.77 -0.41 13.49
N SER A 69 -11.97 -1.44 14.31
CA SER A 69 -13.29 -1.82 14.81
C SER A 69 -13.90 -0.70 15.67
N LEU A 70 -13.09 -0.05 16.51
CA LEU A 70 -13.51 1.13 17.26
C LEU A 70 -13.88 2.30 16.34
N GLN A 71 -13.06 2.58 15.31
CA GLN A 71 -13.37 3.62 14.31
C GLN A 71 -14.71 3.36 13.63
N ALA A 72 -14.96 2.14 13.19
CA ALA A 72 -16.22 1.76 12.53
C ALA A 72 -17.45 1.95 13.44
N ARG A 73 -17.31 1.65 14.73
CA ARG A 73 -18.39 1.80 15.72
C ARG A 73 -18.69 3.24 16.12
N THR A 74 -17.68 4.11 16.09
CA THR A 74 -17.76 5.47 16.67
C THR A 74 -17.74 6.58 15.62
N GLY A 75 -17.40 6.27 14.37
CA GLY A 75 -17.15 7.28 13.34
C GLY A 75 -15.84 8.04 13.54
N LEU A 76 -14.89 7.52 14.33
CA LEU A 76 -13.62 8.17 14.60
C LEU A 76 -12.81 8.35 13.31
N VAL A 77 -12.40 9.58 13.05
CA VAL A 77 -11.59 9.98 11.90
C VAL A 77 -10.16 10.25 12.33
N ILE A 78 -9.19 9.75 11.56
CA ILE A 78 -7.78 10.15 11.66
C ILE A 78 -7.58 11.37 10.78
N SER A 79 -6.99 12.42 11.33
CA SER A 79 -6.67 13.66 10.62
C SER A 79 -5.22 14.10 10.84
N GLY A 80 -4.85 15.21 10.21
CA GLY A 80 -3.53 15.84 10.41
C GLY A 80 -2.37 15.05 9.81
N SER A 81 -1.21 15.14 10.48
CA SER A 81 0.06 14.58 9.99
C SER A 81 0.01 13.06 9.78
N ASN A 82 -0.83 12.33 10.51
CA ASN A 82 -0.98 10.89 10.32
C ASN A 82 -1.63 10.56 8.97
N ALA A 83 -2.67 11.30 8.58
CA ALA A 83 -3.33 11.14 7.29
C ALA A 83 -2.38 11.51 6.14
N LEU A 84 -1.60 12.58 6.29
CA LEU A 84 -0.59 12.97 5.30
C LEU A 84 0.49 11.89 5.14
N GLN A 85 1.06 11.39 6.25
CA GLN A 85 2.05 10.31 6.21
C GLN A 85 1.53 9.06 5.49
N PHE A 86 0.27 8.69 5.70
CA PHE A 86 -0.34 7.56 4.99
C PHE A 86 -0.47 7.81 3.49
N LEU A 87 -0.93 8.99 3.09
CA LEU A 87 -1.12 9.35 1.68
C LEU A 87 0.21 9.53 0.93
N ASP A 88 1.20 10.13 1.58
CA ASP A 88 2.54 10.32 1.02
C ASP A 88 3.37 9.04 1.02
N ARG A 89 2.94 8.01 1.78
CA ARG A 89 3.68 6.77 2.01
C ARG A 89 5.02 7.03 2.70
N THR A 90 5.05 7.97 3.63
CA THR A 90 6.25 8.39 4.38
C THR A 90 6.10 8.13 5.87
N SER A 91 7.22 8.14 6.58
CA SER A 91 7.29 8.21 8.04
C SER A 91 7.95 9.51 8.45
N TYR A 92 7.35 10.23 9.40
CA TYR A 92 8.01 11.35 10.03
C TYR A 92 8.86 10.85 11.20
N PRO A 93 10.04 11.46 11.46
CA PRO A 93 10.81 11.15 12.66
C PRO A 93 10.06 11.61 13.92
N GLU A 94 10.36 10.95 15.04
CA GLU A 94 9.87 11.32 16.38
C GLU A 94 10.49 12.62 16.89
#